data_AF-A0AAV2R2Z9-F1
#
_entry.id   AF-A0AAV2R2Z9-F1
#
_cell.length_a   1.000
_cell.length_b   1.000
_cell.length_c   1.000
_cell.angle_alpha   90.00
_cell.angle_beta   90.00
_cell.angle_gamma   90.00
#
_symmetry.space_group_name_H-M   'P 1'
#
loop_
_entity.id
_entity.type
_entity.pdbx_description
1 polymer ?
#
loop_
_entity_poly.entity_id
_entity_poly.type
_entity_poly.pdbx_seq_one_letter_code
_entity_poly.pdbx_strand_id
1 'polypeptide(L)'
;MLWKLNKCVYGLKDASRVWYFTVRSLLLELGCTQFQVDPGMFYWFHKNRLNGLFLIHVDDFILGGTSECETNVINKIRSKFEKGKQVSSAFNYIGLEIKQDNFGITLDQKSYVDSVNPIILSRARSLRKTDELSKDESDQLFCLEGQLNPIFP
;
A
#
# COMPACT_ATOMS: atom_id res chain seq x y z
N MET A 1 26.04 27.93 6.50
CA MET A 1 25.36 27.92 5.19
C MET A 1 23.96 27.38 5.40
N LEU A 2 22.93 28.17 5.12
CA LEU A 2 21.51 27.81 5.29
C LEU A 2 20.91 27.59 3.90
N TRP A 3 20.23 26.45 3.71
CA TRP A 3 19.59 26.09 2.45
C TRP A 3 18.08 26.22 2.58
N LYS A 4 17.43 26.89 1.63
CA LYS A 4 15.97 27.00 1.54
C LYS A 4 15.43 25.91 0.60
N LEU A 5 14.54 25.07 1.10
CA LEU A 5 13.85 24.05 0.30
C LEU A 5 12.80 24.71 -0.60
N ASN A 6 12.88 24.47 -1.90
CA ASN A 6 11.90 24.94 -2.89
C ASN A 6 10.77 23.93 -3.16
N LYS A 7 10.92 22.68 -2.68
CA LYS A 7 9.92 21.61 -2.78
C LYS A 7 9.95 20.77 -1.50
N CYS A 8 8.84 20.08 -1.22
CA CYS A 8 8.79 19.13 -0.12
C CYS A 8 9.72 17.95 -0.44
N VAL A 9 10.55 17.57 0.53
CA VAL A 9 11.47 16.44 0.45
C VAL A 9 11.02 15.40 1.48
N TYR A 10 11.31 14.13 1.21
CA TYR A 10 11.10 13.04 2.15
C TYR A 10 11.63 13.38 3.55
N GLY A 11 10.82 13.11 4.58
CA GLY A 11 11.11 13.44 5.99
C GLY A 11 10.42 14.70 6.51
N LEU A 12 9.86 15.54 5.65
CA LEU A 12 8.93 16.60 6.07
C LEU A 12 7.54 16.01 6.35
N LYS A 13 6.91 16.43 7.46
CA LYS A 13 5.54 16.01 7.81
C LYS A 13 4.52 16.28 6.70
N ASP A 14 4.73 17.33 5.92
CA ASP A 14 3.80 17.73 4.84
C ASP A 14 4.10 17.07 3.49
N ALA A 15 5.26 16.40 3.33
CA ALA A 15 5.68 15.89 2.03
C ALA A 15 4.73 14.83 1.46
N SER A 16 4.32 13.87 2.29
CA SER A 16 3.36 12.82 1.91
C SER A 16 1.99 13.40 1.52
N ARG A 17 1.55 14.44 2.24
CA ARG A 17 0.27 15.11 1.96
C ARG A 17 0.32 15.89 0.65
N VAL A 18 1.40 16.64 0.40
CA VAL A 18 1.60 17.36 -0.87
C VAL A 18 1.71 16.39 -2.05
N TRP A 19 2.41 15.26 -1.86
CA TRP A 19 2.49 14.20 -2.85
C TRP A 19 1.10 13.66 -3.19
N TYR A 20 0.33 13.23 -2.19
CA TYR A 20 -1.03 12.73 -2.38
C TYR A 20 -1.92 13.74 -3.12
N PHE A 21 -1.91 15.03 -2.74
CA PHE A 21 -2.69 16.05 -3.45
C PHE A 21 -2.26 16.27 -4.89
N THR A 22 -0.95 16.15 -5.17
CA THR A 22 -0.42 16.25 -6.54
C THR A 22 -0.96 15.12 -7.41
N VAL A 23 -0.95 13.89 -6.89
CA VAL A 23 -1.47 12.71 -7.59
C VAL A 23 -2.98 12.80 -7.76
N ARG A 24 -3.71 13.11 -6.68
CA ARG A 24 -5.16 13.32 -6.70
C ARG A 24 -5.56 14.34 -7.75
N SER A 25 -4.87 15.48 -7.82
CA SER A 25 -5.19 16.53 -8.79
C SER A 25 -5.02 16.03 -10.22
N LEU A 26 -3.94 15.29 -10.53
CA LEU A 26 -3.78 14.67 -11.84
C LEU A 26 -4.95 13.73 -12.16
N LEU A 27 -5.32 12.83 -11.25
CA LEU A 27 -6.38 11.86 -11.50
C LEU A 27 -7.72 12.54 -11.81
N LEU A 28 -8.05 13.60 -11.07
CA LEU A 28 -9.25 14.40 -11.33
C LEU A 28 -9.17 15.11 -12.70
N GLU A 29 -8.03 15.66 -13.08
CA GLU A 29 -7.80 16.26 -14.41
C GLU A 29 -7.95 15.24 -15.55
N LEU A 30 -7.62 13.97 -15.29
CA LEU A 30 -7.79 12.86 -16.24
C LEU A 30 -9.23 12.32 -16.29
N GLY A 31 -10.15 12.91 -15.53
CA GLY A 31 -11.56 12.53 -15.47
C GLY A 31 -11.85 11.34 -14.57
N CYS A 32 -10.91 10.94 -13.71
CA CYS A 32 -11.18 9.94 -12.68
C CYS A 32 -12.03 10.56 -11.56
N THR A 33 -12.82 9.73 -10.90
CA THR A 33 -13.61 10.12 -9.74
C THR A 33 -13.06 9.43 -8.50
N GLN A 34 -12.95 10.17 -7.41
CA GLN A 34 -12.51 9.66 -6.12
C GLN A 34 -13.62 8.84 -5.47
N PHE A 35 -13.26 7.71 -4.85
CA PHE A 35 -14.18 6.91 -4.06
C PHE A 35 -14.53 7.62 -2.75
N GLN A 36 -15.79 7.53 -2.32
CA GLN A 36 -16.26 8.27 -1.14
C GLN A 36 -15.75 7.67 0.17
N VAL A 37 -15.61 6.35 0.23
CA VAL A 37 -15.22 5.62 1.45
C VAL A 37 -13.71 5.54 1.61
N ASP A 38 -12.98 5.48 0.50
CA ASP A 38 -11.52 5.36 0.49
C ASP A 38 -10.92 6.50 -0.35
N PRO A 39 -10.30 7.52 0.30
CA PRO A 39 -9.65 8.63 -0.39
C PRO A 39 -8.45 8.20 -1.26
N GLY A 40 -7.85 7.03 -1.02
CA GLY A 40 -6.78 6.47 -1.84
C GLY A 40 -7.28 5.80 -3.12
N MET A 41 -8.58 5.53 -3.23
CA MET A 41 -9.17 4.83 -4.35
C MET A 41 -9.87 5.78 -5.34
N PHE A 42 -9.64 5.54 -6.62
CA PHE A 42 -10.24 6.27 -7.73
C PHE A 42 -10.75 5.30 -8.78
N TYR A 43 -11.76 5.73 -9.53
CA TYR A 43 -12.33 4.96 -10.62
C TYR A 43 -12.54 5.83 -11.84
N TRP A 44 -12.53 5.22 -13.02
CA TRP A 44 -12.73 5.92 -14.29
C TRP A 44 -13.82 5.26 -15.12
N PHE A 45 -14.85 6.05 -15.46
CA PHE A 45 -15.94 5.62 -16.33
C PHE A 45 -15.69 6.10 -17.75
N HIS A 46 -15.95 5.22 -18.70
CA HIS A 46 -15.97 5.55 -20.12
C HIS A 46 -17.13 4.83 -20.80
N LYS A 47 -17.89 5.55 -21.63
CA LYS A 47 -19.10 5.03 -22.29
C LYS A 47 -20.07 4.34 -21.31
N ASN A 48 -20.29 4.97 -20.15
CA ASN A 48 -21.15 4.47 -19.07
C ASN A 48 -20.77 3.09 -18.51
N ARG A 49 -19.48 2.71 -18.59
CA ARG A 49 -18.93 1.49 -18.00
C ARG A 49 -17.72 1.81 -17.15
N LEU A 50 -17.51 1.04 -16.09
CA LEU A 50 -16.27 1.10 -15.32
C LEU A 50 -15.13 0.57 -16.20
N ASN A 51 -14.14 1.42 -16.45
CA ASN A 51 -13.00 1.10 -17.30
C ASN A 51 -11.67 1.08 -16.55
N GLY A 52 -11.59 1.71 -15.37
CA GLY A 52 -10.36 1.73 -14.59
C GLY A 52 -10.59 1.88 -13.10
N LEU A 53 -9.68 1.31 -12.34
CA LEU A 53 -9.55 1.41 -10.88
C LEU A 53 -8.10 1.74 -10.55
N PHE A 54 -7.92 2.67 -9.61
CA PHE A 54 -6.61 3.12 -9.16
C PHE A 54 -6.61 3.17 -7.65
N LEU A 55 -5.62 2.55 -7.04
CA LEU A 55 -5.40 2.58 -5.61
C LEU A 55 -4.02 3.18 -5.35
N ILE A 56 -3.97 4.15 -4.46
CA ILE A 56 -2.76 4.86 -4.09
C ILE A 56 -2.54 4.70 -2.60
N HIS A 57 -1.39 4.18 -2.24
CA HIS A 57 -0.95 4.09 -0.86
C HIS A 57 0.44 4.68 -0.73
N VAL A 58 0.50 5.92 -0.23
CA VAL A 58 1.74 6.71 -0.12
C VAL A 58 2.44 6.78 -1.48
N ASP A 59 3.52 6.02 -1.68
CA ASP A 59 4.35 6.03 -2.89
C ASP A 59 4.03 4.85 -3.83
N ASP A 60 3.21 3.90 -3.39
CA ASP A 60 2.85 2.70 -4.14
C ASP A 60 1.52 2.88 -4.87
N PHE A 61 1.52 2.53 -6.15
CA PHE A 61 0.34 2.57 -7.03
C PHE A 61 -0.07 1.16 -7.44
N ILE A 62 -1.37 0.87 -7.33
CA ILE A 62 -2.02 -0.17 -8.14
C ILE A 62 -2.90 0.53 -9.17
N LEU A 63 -2.66 0.22 -10.44
CA LEU A 63 -3.44 0.72 -11.55
C LEU A 63 -3.99 -0.48 -12.31
N GLY A 64 -5.29 -0.48 -12.59
CA GLY A 64 -5.94 -1.54 -13.36
C GLY A 64 -7.03 -0.98 -14.24
N GLY A 65 -7.21 -1.54 -15.43
CA GLY A 65 -8.27 -1.10 -16.34
C GLY A 65 -8.24 -1.75 -17.71
N THR A 66 -9.16 -1.30 -18.55
CA THR A 66 -9.25 -1.67 -19.97
C THR A 66 -8.16 -1.01 -20.80
N SER A 67 -8.00 -1.44 -22.05
CA SER A 67 -7.06 -0.82 -23.01
C SER A 67 -7.33 0.67 -23.24
N GLU A 68 -8.59 1.09 -23.17
CA GLU A 68 -8.97 2.51 -23.21
C GLU A 68 -8.47 3.26 -21.98
N CYS A 69 -8.59 2.68 -20.79
CA CYS A 69 -8.06 3.26 -19.56
C CYS A 69 -6.52 3.35 -19.62
N GLU A 70 -5.87 2.30 -20.13
CA GLU A 70 -4.41 2.25 -20.31
C GLU A 70 -3.91 3.46 -21.10
N THR A 71 -4.55 3.71 -22.24
CA THR A 71 -4.17 4.78 -23.17
C THR A 71 -4.51 6.18 -22.63
N ASN A 72 -5.69 6.34 -22.06
CA ASN A 72 -6.21 7.68 -21.72
C ASN A 72 -5.75 8.18 -20.35
N VAL A 73 -5.47 7.27 -19.42
CA VAL A 73 -5.22 7.58 -18.01
C VAL A 73 -3.88 7.01 -17.56
N ILE A 74 -3.71 5.69 -17.58
CA ILE A 74 -2.54 5.02 -16.99
C ILE A 74 -1.25 5.56 -17.60
N ASN A 75 -1.12 5.57 -18.93
CA ASN A 75 0.09 6.07 -19.60
C ASN A 75 0.44 7.53 -19.27
N LYS A 76 -0.55 8.37 -18.93
CA LYS A 76 -0.32 9.77 -18.51
C LYS A 76 0.11 9.86 -17.04
N ILE A 77 -0.38 8.97 -16.19
CA ILE A 77 0.12 8.82 -14.82
C ILE A 77 1.58 8.37 -14.88
N ARG A 78 1.87 7.34 -15.69
CA ARG A 78 3.22 6.81 -15.89
C ARG A 78 4.18 7.89 -16.37
N SER A 79 3.80 8.67 -17.38
CA SER A 79 4.67 9.71 -17.92
C SER A 79 4.96 10.85 -16.92
N LYS A 80 4.05 11.13 -15.99
CA LYS A 80 4.22 12.20 -14.99
C LYS A 80 4.97 11.75 -13.74
N PHE A 81 4.73 10.52 -13.28
CA PHE A 81 5.18 10.06 -11.96
C PHE A 81 6.08 8.83 -11.97
N GLU A 82 6.02 7.97 -12.99
CA GLU A 82 6.80 6.73 -12.95
C GLU A 82 8.25 6.95 -13.40
N LYS A 83 9.14 6.89 -12.42
CA LYS A 83 10.56 6.57 -12.59
C LYS A 83 10.91 5.30 -11.80
N GLY A 84 10.03 4.31 -11.83
CA GLY A 84 10.09 3.11 -10.98
C GLY A 84 9.91 1.80 -11.73
N LYS A 85 10.04 0.69 -11.00
CA LYS A 85 9.84 -0.67 -11.52
C LYS A 85 8.36 -0.90 -11.78
N GLN A 86 7.99 -1.13 -13.03
CA GLN A 86 6.66 -1.56 -13.41
C GLN A 86 6.59 -3.09 -13.33
N VAL A 87 5.58 -3.60 -12.63
CA VAL A 87 5.32 -5.02 -12.55
C VAL A 87 3.85 -5.25 -12.86
N SER A 88 3.57 -6.23 -13.70
CA SER A 88 2.22 -6.64 -14.07
C SER A 88 2.04 -8.13 -13.79
N SER A 89 0.79 -8.56 -13.63
CA SER A 89 0.39 -9.98 -13.47
C SER A 89 0.86 -10.70 -12.19
N ALA A 90 2.00 -10.35 -11.59
CA ALA A 90 2.42 -10.91 -10.30
C ALA A 90 3.32 -9.92 -9.55
N PHE A 91 2.85 -9.36 -8.43
CA PHE A 91 3.60 -8.36 -7.66
C PHE A 91 3.17 -8.33 -6.19
N ASN A 92 4.00 -7.68 -5.37
CA ASN A 92 3.69 -7.42 -3.97
C ASN A 92 3.17 -5.99 -3.82
N TYR A 93 2.10 -5.81 -3.07
CA TYR A 93 1.55 -4.50 -2.72
C TYR A 93 1.13 -4.49 -1.25
N ILE A 94 1.77 -3.65 -0.43
CA ILE A 94 1.49 -3.54 1.02
C ILE A 94 1.45 -4.93 1.71
N GLY A 95 2.41 -5.79 1.39
CA GLY A 95 2.49 -7.15 1.95
C GLY A 95 1.47 -8.17 1.39
N LEU A 96 0.63 -7.78 0.43
CA LEU A 96 -0.21 -8.69 -0.36
C LEU A 96 0.54 -9.15 -1.60
N GLU A 97 0.67 -10.46 -1.77
CA GLU A 97 1.06 -11.09 -3.02
C GLU A 97 -0.15 -11.14 -3.94
N ILE A 98 -0.12 -10.34 -5.00
CA ILE A 98 -1.19 -10.23 -5.99
C ILE A 98 -0.74 -10.94 -7.26
N LYS A 99 -1.56 -11.90 -7.73
CA LYS A 99 -1.35 -12.59 -9.00
C LYS A 99 -2.61 -12.52 -9.85
N GLN A 100 -2.47 -12.14 -11.10
CA GLN A 100 -3.54 -12.08 -12.07
C GLN A 100 -3.25 -13.04 -13.22
N ASP A 101 -4.24 -13.86 -13.54
CA ASP A 101 -4.25 -14.74 -14.70
C ASP A 101 -5.50 -14.50 -15.56
N ASN A 102 -5.73 -15.37 -16.54
CA ASN A 102 -6.89 -15.26 -17.45
C ASN A 102 -8.23 -15.56 -16.76
N PHE A 103 -8.22 -16.18 -15.57
CA PHE A 103 -9.41 -16.62 -14.85
C PHE A 103 -9.76 -15.69 -13.68
N GLY A 104 -8.80 -14.93 -13.16
CA GLY A 104 -9.08 -13.95 -12.11
C GLY A 104 -7.84 -13.35 -11.46
N ILE A 105 -8.05 -12.82 -10.25
CA ILE A 105 -7.01 -12.23 -9.40
C ILE A 105 -6.98 -13.02 -8.10
N THR A 106 -5.81 -13.52 -7.74
CA THR A 106 -5.52 -14.19 -6.48
C THR A 106 -4.74 -13.25 -5.57
N LEU A 107 -5.14 -13.20 -4.30
CA LEU A 107 -4.46 -12.46 -3.24
C LEU A 107 -3.96 -13.48 -2.21
N ASP A 108 -2.69 -13.40 -1.85
CA ASP A 108 -2.04 -14.24 -0.85
C ASP A 108 -1.21 -13.37 0.11
N GLN A 109 -1.00 -13.85 1.33
CA GLN A 109 -0.10 -13.27 2.33
C GLN A 109 0.85 -14.32 2.90
N LYS A 110 1.10 -15.40 2.17
CA LYS A 110 1.93 -16.51 2.62
C LYS A 110 3.31 -16.05 3.10
N SER A 111 4.02 -15.24 2.32
CA SER A 111 5.33 -14.72 2.73
C SER A 111 5.26 -13.92 4.04
N TYR A 112 4.16 -13.19 4.25
CA TYR A 112 3.94 -12.47 5.49
C TYR A 112 3.70 -13.43 6.67
N VAL A 113 2.81 -14.41 6.51
CA VAL A 113 2.54 -15.44 7.53
C VAL A 113 3.81 -16.21 7.89
N ASP A 114 4.61 -16.60 6.89
CA ASP A 114 5.88 -17.30 7.07
C ASP A 114 6.94 -16.42 7.78
N SER A 115 6.82 -15.09 7.70
CA SER A 115 7.71 -14.14 8.39
C SER A 115 7.35 -13.90 9.86
N VAL A 116 6.11 -14.22 10.28
CA VAL A 116 5.65 -14.02 11.65
C VAL A 116 6.28 -15.09 12.54
N ASN A 117 7.16 -14.66 13.45
CA ASN A 117 7.84 -15.57 14.37
C ASN A 117 7.03 -15.72 15.66
N PRO A 118 6.53 -16.91 16.01
CA PRO A 118 5.80 -17.10 17.25
C PRO A 118 6.72 -16.93 18.47
N ILE A 119 6.18 -16.37 19.55
CA ILE A 119 6.89 -16.32 20.83
C ILE A 119 6.92 -17.73 21.41
N ILE A 120 8.11 -18.33 21.45
CA ILE A 120 8.31 -19.68 22.00
C ILE A 120 8.47 -19.56 23.52
N LEU A 121 7.43 -19.93 24.26
CA LEU A 121 7.49 -20.04 25.72
C LEU A 121 7.95 -21.43 26.13
N SER A 122 8.87 -21.49 27.10
CA SER A 122 9.23 -22.76 27.74
C SER A 122 8.02 -23.33 28.49
N ARG A 123 7.93 -24.66 28.59
CA ARG A 123 6.84 -25.33 29.34
C ARG A 123 6.78 -24.87 30.80
N ALA A 124 7.93 -24.58 31.41
CA ALA A 124 8.00 -24.06 32.76
C ALA A 124 7.39 -22.64 32.87
N ARG A 125 7.61 -21.79 31.87
CA ARG A 125 7.05 -20.43 31.82
C ARG A 125 5.55 -20.44 31.50
N SER A 126 5.09 -21.29 30.57
CA SER A 126 3.68 -21.35 30.17
C SER A 126 2.73 -21.81 31.28
N LEU A 127 3.25 -22.50 32.29
CA LEU A 127 2.52 -22.88 33.50
C LEU A 127 2.36 -21.71 34.48
N ARG A 128 3.23 -20.69 34.42
CA ARG A 128 3.24 -19.54 35.32
C ARG A 128 2.51 -18.35 34.71
N LYS A 129 1.21 -18.49 34.46
CA LYS A 129 0.42 -17.50 33.71
C LYS A 129 0.23 -16.15 34.42
N THR A 130 0.37 -16.12 35.75
CA THR A 130 0.12 -14.93 36.59
C THR A 130 1.37 -14.15 36.95
N ASP A 131 2.56 -14.69 36.65
CA ASP A 131 3.81 -14.00 36.93
C ASP A 131 3.98 -12.82 35.96
N GLU A 132 4.50 -11.71 36.48
CA GLU A 132 4.83 -10.53 35.67
C GLU A 132 5.71 -10.88 34.47
N LEU A 133 5.48 -10.20 33.35
CA LEU A 133 6.28 -10.38 32.15
C LEU A 133 7.70 -9.86 32.40
N SER A 134 8.70 -10.63 31.96
CA SER A 134 10.05 -10.11 31.90
C SER A 134 10.14 -9.01 30.83
N LYS A 135 11.17 -8.16 30.92
CA LYS A 135 11.41 -7.13 29.91
C LYS A 135 11.57 -7.74 28.51
N ASP A 136 12.28 -8.87 28.41
CA ASP A 136 12.48 -9.59 27.15
C ASP A 136 11.16 -10.15 26.57
N GLU A 137 10.27 -10.66 27.43
CA GLU A 137 8.96 -11.16 27.01
C GLU A 137 8.04 -10.02 26.53
N SER A 138 8.10 -8.88 27.22
CA SER A 138 7.38 -7.67 26.81
C SER A 138 7.90 -7.16 25.46
N ASP A 139 9.23 -7.11 25.28
CA ASP A 139 9.85 -6.66 24.03
C ASP A 139 9.52 -7.62 22.87
N GLN A 140 9.51 -8.93 23.11
CA GLN A 140 9.06 -9.94 22.13
C GLN A 140 7.59 -9.77 21.76
N LEU A 141 6.74 -9.44 22.73
CA LEU A 141 5.31 -9.19 22.51
C LEU A 141 5.10 -7.92 21.67
N PHE A 142 5.81 -6.83 21.97
CA PHE A 142 5.76 -5.61 21.16
C PHE A 142 6.29 -5.84 19.74
N CYS A 143 7.35 -6.63 19.57
CA CYS A 143 7.85 -7.01 18.26
C CYS A 143 6.82 -7.82 17.46
N LEU A 144 6.16 -8.79 18.11
CA LEU A 144 5.10 -9.59 17.48
C LEU A 144 3.88 -8.73 17.12
N GLU A 145 3.44 -7.85 18.01
CA GLU A 145 2.36 -6.89 17.73
C GLU A 145 2.70 -5.98 16.55
N GLY A 146 3.95 -5.51 16.47
CA GLY A 146 4.44 -4.73 15.33
C GLY A 146 4.47 -5.52 14.03
N GLN A 147 4.84 -6.81 14.08
CA GLN A 147 4.76 -7.70 12.92
C GLN A 147 3.31 -7.95 12.50
N LEU A 148 2.39 -8.10 13.46
CA LEU A 148 0.99 -8.44 13.23
C LEU A 148 0.13 -7.29 12.68
N ASN A 149 0.67 -6.09 12.54
CA ASN A 149 -0.08 -4.90 12.14
C ASN A 149 0.18 -4.37 10.70
N PRO A 150 -0.03 -5.13 9.60
CA PRO A 150 0.13 -4.58 8.26
C PRO A 150 -1.15 -4.02 7.63
N ILE A 151 -2.35 -4.22 8.19
CA ILE A 151 -3.59 -4.17 7.38
C ILE A 151 -4.63 -3.12 7.81
N PHE A 152 -4.52 -2.50 8.98
CA PHE A 152 -5.48 -1.46 9.38
C PHE A 152 -4.80 -0.27 10.05
N PRO A 153 -4.57 0.84 9.34
CA PRO A 153 -4.46 2.15 9.98
C PRO A 153 -5.81 2.62 10.57
#